data_AF-A0A7V1AF51-F1
#
_entry.id   AF-A0A7V1AF51-F1
#
_cell.length_a   1.000
_cell.length_b   1.000
_cell.length_c   1.000
_cell.angle_alpha   90.00
_cell.angle_beta   90.00
_cell.angle_gamma   90.00
#
_symmetry.space_group_name_H-M   'P 1'
#
loop_
_entity.id
_entity.type
_entity.pdbx_description
1 polymer ?
#
loop_
_entity_poly.entity_id
_entity_poly.type
_entity_poly.pdbx_seq_one_letter_code
_entity_poly.pdbx_strand_id
1 'polypeptide(L)'
;MLKHKLCYFDEDQWIEVPEWGSFYIDLGFSIPDIQNLKDRSIIGLAVPTRAFCASLIASGIVLSRSKKASGNSGDSDYFEFFKTLNKGTPILYRLGKNGYKGFFEGIYYEDEEPRVRVKVKKGKQEISTAEMSLKEAGNRICVNGDKKDLNKTSSGRRLSYKGDFLESCLDETDPFKFTAKSYLECVIYGRINTLREEIKETPFAFKLSNEEYKQGILQDILRVRKFMGEGSAYRSNIFPVEREALQTIQSRSLTVVIFDGATGFLKWRDYLRGFDWIVILDRTEPYFHDAIDQLNQEYIENRISEKKLENVTSLPPGVEMVVFQEGRE
;
A
#
# COMPACT_ATOMS: atom_id res chain seq x y z
N MET A 1 11.22 -7.48 -9.17
CA MET A 1 12.29 -6.49 -9.45
C MET A 1 12.84 -5.85 -8.18
N LEU A 2 12.02 -5.53 -7.17
CA LEU A 2 12.49 -4.92 -5.91
C LEU A 2 13.46 -5.81 -5.10
N LYS A 3 13.24 -7.13 -5.10
CA LYS A 3 13.99 -8.14 -4.32
C LYS A 3 15.51 -7.96 -4.31
N HIS A 4 16.12 -7.71 -5.47
CA HIS A 4 17.58 -7.68 -5.62
C HIS A 4 18.17 -6.26 -5.67
N LYS A 5 17.34 -5.24 -5.39
CA LYS A 5 17.76 -3.84 -5.51
C LYS A 5 17.50 -3.03 -4.26
N LEU A 6 16.77 -3.55 -3.28
CA LEU A 6 16.57 -2.85 -2.02
C LEU A 6 17.80 -3.02 -1.13
N CYS A 7 18.29 -1.90 -0.61
CA CYS A 7 19.40 -1.82 0.33
C CYS A 7 18.95 -1.10 1.62
N TYR A 8 19.59 -1.41 2.74
CA TYR A 8 19.48 -0.66 3.99
C TYR A 8 20.84 -0.01 4.33
N PHE A 9 20.81 1.05 5.14
CA PHE A 9 22.02 1.75 5.55
C PHE A 9 22.53 1.21 6.89
N ASP A 10 23.78 0.76 6.92
CA ASP A 10 24.45 0.25 8.13
C ASP A 10 25.95 0.52 8.04
N GLU A 11 26.59 0.85 9.16
CA GLU A 11 28.03 1.16 9.25
C GLU A 11 28.58 2.05 8.09
N ASP A 12 27.87 3.13 7.76
CA ASP A 12 28.20 4.09 6.69
C ASP A 12 28.18 3.53 5.25
N GLN A 13 27.58 2.36 5.03
CA GLN A 13 27.45 1.72 3.72
C GLN A 13 26.02 1.26 3.41
N TRP A 14 25.71 1.17 2.12
CA TRP A 14 24.47 0.57 1.63
C TRP A 14 24.67 -0.93 1.47
N ILE A 15 23.95 -1.71 2.27
CA ILE A 15 23.99 -3.17 2.25
C ILE A 15 22.72 -3.69 1.59
N GLU A 16 22.84 -4.63 0.66
CA GLU A 16 21.68 -5.30 0.07
C GLU A 16 20.84 -5.99 1.15
N VAL A 17 19.52 -5.89 1.02
CA VAL A 17 18.60 -6.56 1.95
C VAL A 17 18.86 -8.07 1.87
N PRO A 18 19.10 -8.73 3.01
CA PRO A 18 19.42 -10.16 3.04
C PRO A 18 18.25 -11.01 2.49
N GLU A 19 18.54 -12.28 2.20
CA GLU A 19 17.56 -13.21 1.61
C GLU A 19 16.24 -13.28 2.41
N TRP A 20 16.32 -13.23 3.74
CA TRP A 20 15.12 -13.24 4.59
C TRP A 20 14.24 -11.99 4.38
N GLY A 21 14.83 -10.82 4.17
CA GLY A 21 14.07 -9.59 3.94
C GLY A 21 13.44 -9.59 2.56
N SER A 22 14.18 -10.10 1.58
CA SER A 22 13.69 -10.40 0.23
C SER A 22 12.50 -11.37 0.24
N PHE A 23 12.56 -12.44 1.03
CA PHE A 23 11.47 -13.40 1.21
C PHE A 23 10.19 -12.72 1.71
N TYR A 24 10.28 -11.83 2.70
CA TYR A 24 9.12 -11.12 3.23
C TYR A 24 8.45 -10.21 2.20
N ILE A 25 9.24 -9.52 1.37
CA ILE A 25 8.70 -8.73 0.26
C ILE A 25 7.96 -9.64 -0.74
N ASP A 26 8.58 -10.76 -1.14
CA ASP A 26 7.99 -11.71 -2.10
C ASP A 26 6.70 -12.34 -1.58
N LEU A 27 6.68 -12.69 -0.28
CA LEU A 27 5.49 -13.17 0.39
C LEU A 27 4.36 -12.15 0.24
N GLY A 28 4.62 -10.87 0.54
CA GLY A 28 3.67 -9.78 0.34
C GLY A 28 3.20 -9.64 -1.11
N PHE A 29 4.10 -9.82 -2.07
CA PHE A 29 3.79 -9.78 -3.50
C PHE A 29 2.85 -10.91 -3.94
N SER A 30 2.91 -12.07 -3.30
CA SER A 30 2.09 -13.24 -3.64
C SER A 30 0.65 -13.17 -3.12
N ILE A 31 0.37 -12.31 -2.13
CA ILE A 31 -0.94 -12.27 -1.48
C ILE A 31 -2.08 -12.02 -2.46
N PRO A 32 -2.00 -11.05 -3.40
CA PRO A 32 -3.09 -10.80 -4.33
C PRO A 32 -3.42 -11.96 -5.27
N ASP A 33 -2.57 -12.98 -5.40
CA ASP A 33 -2.81 -14.15 -6.26
C ASP A 33 -3.59 -15.25 -5.54
N ILE A 34 -3.50 -15.31 -4.20
CA ILE A 34 -4.21 -16.32 -3.39
C ILE A 34 -5.54 -15.84 -2.83
N GLN A 35 -5.91 -14.57 -3.05
CA GLN A 35 -7.17 -14.06 -2.54
C GLN A 35 -8.37 -14.64 -3.27
N ASN A 36 -9.34 -15.07 -2.50
CA ASN A 36 -10.64 -15.51 -2.98
C ASN A 36 -11.72 -14.63 -2.33
N LEU A 37 -12.82 -14.39 -3.06
CA LEU A 37 -13.98 -13.71 -2.51
C LEU A 37 -14.79 -14.59 -1.54
N LYS A 38 -14.71 -15.92 -1.69
CA LYS A 38 -15.47 -16.88 -0.88
C LYS A 38 -14.73 -17.35 0.36
N ASP A 39 -13.41 -17.42 0.27
CA ASP A 39 -12.54 -17.97 1.31
C ASP A 39 -11.57 -16.89 1.76
N ARG A 40 -11.16 -16.91 3.03
CA ARG A 40 -10.06 -16.08 3.52
C ARG A 40 -8.79 -16.91 3.56
N SER A 41 -7.69 -16.28 3.17
CA SER A 41 -6.36 -16.90 3.23
C SER A 41 -5.71 -16.55 4.56
N ILE A 42 -5.18 -17.55 5.26
CA ILE A 42 -4.35 -17.39 6.45
C ILE A 42 -2.93 -17.84 6.14
N ILE A 43 -1.97 -16.97 6.48
CA ILE A 43 -0.54 -17.26 6.46
C ILE A 43 -0.02 -17.08 7.88
N GLY A 44 0.51 -18.14 8.47
CA GLY A 44 1.19 -18.09 9.75
C GLY A 44 2.69 -18.22 9.58
N LEU A 45 3.46 -17.39 10.28
CA LEU A 45 4.91 -17.38 10.30
C LEU A 45 5.41 -17.47 11.74
N ALA A 46 6.23 -18.47 12.04
CA ALA A 46 7.02 -18.51 13.26
C ALA A 46 8.46 -18.12 12.93
N VAL A 47 8.90 -16.95 13.41
CA VAL A 47 10.16 -16.32 13.01
C VAL A 47 11.14 -16.23 14.18
N PRO A 48 12.47 -16.33 13.95
CA PRO A 48 13.46 -16.13 15.00
C PRO A 48 13.45 -14.71 15.58
N THR A 49 13.13 -13.72 14.74
CA THR A 49 12.95 -12.32 15.10
C THR A 49 11.92 -11.69 14.17
N ARG A 50 11.06 -10.82 14.70
CA ARG A 50 10.05 -10.09 13.92
C ARG A 50 10.56 -8.85 13.21
N ALA A 51 11.79 -8.41 13.48
CA ALA A 51 12.32 -7.15 12.95
C ALA A 51 12.05 -7.03 11.42
N PHE A 52 11.38 -5.94 11.04
CA PHE A 52 10.99 -5.62 9.66
C PHE A 52 10.03 -6.59 8.95
N CYS A 53 9.62 -7.71 9.55
CA CYS A 53 8.78 -8.72 8.88
C CYS A 53 7.47 -8.10 8.37
N ALA A 54 6.72 -7.44 9.27
CA ALA A 54 5.44 -6.82 8.93
C ALA A 54 5.60 -5.69 7.91
N SER A 55 6.61 -4.84 8.07
CA SER A 55 6.83 -3.68 7.19
C SER A 55 7.25 -4.09 5.76
N LEU A 56 8.07 -5.14 5.63
CA LEU A 56 8.50 -5.66 4.33
C LEU A 56 7.38 -6.44 3.62
N ILE A 57 6.63 -7.28 4.35
CA ILE A 57 5.44 -7.96 3.81
C ILE A 57 4.42 -6.92 3.32
N ALA A 58 4.11 -5.92 4.15
CA ALA A 58 3.19 -4.86 3.77
C ALA A 58 3.66 -4.10 2.51
N SER A 59 4.98 -3.91 2.36
CA SER A 59 5.55 -3.24 1.18
C SER A 59 5.33 -4.07 -0.08
N GLY A 60 5.52 -5.39 0.00
CA GLY A 60 5.20 -6.31 -1.10
C GLY A 60 3.72 -6.31 -1.48
N ILE A 61 2.81 -6.27 -0.49
CA ILE A 61 1.36 -6.17 -0.73
C ILE A 61 1.03 -4.88 -1.48
N VAL A 62 1.57 -3.75 -1.02
CA VAL A 62 1.28 -2.44 -1.62
C VAL A 62 1.78 -2.35 -3.06
N LEU A 63 3.00 -2.82 -3.32
CA LEU A 63 3.60 -2.77 -4.65
C LEU A 63 2.92 -3.72 -5.64
N SER A 64 2.57 -4.93 -5.22
CA SER A 64 1.86 -5.90 -6.08
C SER A 64 0.48 -5.38 -6.48
N ARG A 65 -0.27 -4.77 -5.55
CA ARG A 65 -1.56 -4.13 -5.83
C ARG A 65 -1.44 -2.97 -6.80
N SER A 66 -0.44 -2.13 -6.58
CA SER A 66 -0.13 -1.03 -7.48
C SER A 66 0.13 -1.51 -8.90
N LYS A 67 0.93 -2.58 -9.07
CA LYS A 67 1.24 -3.16 -10.38
C LYS A 67 -0.01 -3.73 -11.06
N LYS A 68 -0.84 -4.49 -10.34
CA LYS A 68 -2.11 -5.03 -10.89
C LYS A 68 -3.08 -3.92 -11.31
N ALA A 69 -3.13 -2.81 -10.57
CA ALA A 69 -4.01 -1.70 -10.90
C ALA A 69 -3.59 -0.97 -12.19
N SER A 70 -2.29 -0.94 -12.51
CA SER A 70 -1.77 -0.32 -13.74
C SER A 70 -2.07 -1.12 -15.00
N GLY A 71 -2.09 -2.46 -14.93
CA GLY A 71 -2.25 -3.33 -16.10
C GLY A 71 -3.66 -3.38 -16.71
N ASN A 72 -4.69 -2.94 -15.98
CA ASN A 72 -6.09 -3.19 -16.36
C ASN A 72 -6.87 -1.98 -16.90
N SER A 73 -6.28 -0.79 -16.99
CA SER A 73 -7.02 0.39 -17.48
C SER A 73 -6.64 0.71 -18.93
N GLY A 74 -7.42 0.22 -19.88
CA GLY A 74 -7.34 0.65 -21.28
C GLY A 74 -7.78 2.11 -21.44
N ASP A 75 -7.35 2.78 -22.51
CA ASP A 75 -7.72 4.18 -22.80
C ASP A 75 -9.26 4.39 -22.89
N SER A 76 -10.03 3.36 -23.28
CA SER A 76 -11.51 3.46 -23.36
C SER A 76 -12.18 3.61 -21.99
N ASP A 77 -11.62 2.99 -20.95
CA ASP A 77 -12.24 2.99 -19.61
C ASP A 77 -12.16 4.37 -18.96
N TYR A 78 -11.09 5.13 -19.24
CA TYR A 78 -10.97 6.50 -18.77
C TYR A 78 -11.96 7.44 -19.43
N PHE A 79 -12.27 7.25 -20.72
CA PHE A 79 -13.24 8.09 -21.41
C PHE A 79 -14.62 7.94 -20.81
N GLU A 80 -15.09 6.69 -20.69
CA GLU A 80 -16.38 6.40 -20.08
C GLU A 80 -16.41 6.87 -18.62
N PHE A 81 -15.32 6.69 -17.87
CA PHE A 81 -15.20 7.25 -16.53
C PHE A 81 -15.38 8.78 -16.50
N PHE A 82 -14.69 9.55 -17.34
CA PHE A 82 -14.82 11.01 -17.35
C PHE A 82 -16.23 11.47 -17.74
N LYS A 83 -16.93 10.74 -18.62
CA LYS A 83 -18.34 11.04 -18.95
C LYS A 83 -19.28 10.92 -17.74
N THR A 84 -18.96 10.04 -16.80
CA THR A 84 -19.77 9.90 -15.57
C THR A 84 -19.56 11.02 -14.57
N LEU A 85 -18.51 11.84 -14.72
CA LEU A 85 -18.19 12.89 -13.77
C LEU A 85 -19.07 14.13 -14.01
N ASN A 86 -19.67 14.61 -12.93
CA ASN A 86 -20.38 15.89 -12.96
C ASN A 86 -19.38 17.06 -13.02
N LYS A 87 -19.78 18.13 -13.70
CA LYS A 87 -19.09 19.42 -13.61
C LYS A 87 -18.95 19.86 -12.15
N GLY A 88 -17.78 20.36 -11.77
CA GLY A 88 -17.45 20.71 -10.39
C GLY A 88 -16.94 19.55 -9.55
N THR A 89 -16.73 18.36 -10.13
CA THR A 89 -16.11 17.23 -9.40
C THR A 89 -14.69 17.60 -8.96
N PRO A 90 -14.35 17.47 -7.66
CA PRO A 90 -12.99 17.69 -7.17
C PRO A 90 -11.97 16.75 -7.81
N ILE A 91 -10.87 17.32 -8.27
CA ILE A 91 -9.77 16.56 -8.85
C ILE A 91 -8.41 17.01 -8.31
N LEU A 92 -7.44 16.12 -8.42
CA LEU A 92 -6.01 16.42 -8.39
C LEU A 92 -5.50 16.42 -9.83
N TYR A 93 -4.90 17.53 -10.24
CA TYR A 93 -4.32 17.75 -11.56
C TYR A 93 -2.79 17.81 -11.48
N ARG A 94 -2.09 17.01 -12.28
CA ARG A 94 -0.63 17.01 -12.39
C ARG A 94 -0.17 17.96 -13.50
N LEU A 95 0.75 18.85 -13.15
CA LEU A 95 1.52 19.66 -14.09
C LEU A 95 3.01 19.55 -13.75
N GLY A 96 3.75 18.81 -14.58
CA GLY A 96 5.12 18.40 -14.28
C GLY A 96 5.17 17.54 -13.01
N LYS A 97 6.09 17.86 -12.09
CA LYS A 97 6.22 17.19 -10.78
C LYS A 97 5.26 17.73 -9.71
N ASN A 98 4.38 18.67 -10.06
CA ASN A 98 3.50 19.34 -9.12
C ASN A 98 2.05 18.86 -9.28
N GLY A 99 1.37 18.63 -8.15
CA GLY A 99 -0.07 18.38 -8.12
C GLY A 99 -0.83 19.60 -7.62
N TYR A 100 -1.98 19.85 -8.24
CA TYR A 100 -2.85 20.98 -7.95
C TYR A 100 -4.26 20.48 -7.70
N LYS A 101 -4.96 21.10 -6.75
CA LYS A 101 -6.40 20.86 -6.61
C LYS A 101 -7.14 21.63 -7.69
N GLY A 102 -8.17 21.01 -8.25
CA GLY A 102 -8.99 21.62 -9.27
C GLY A 102 -10.39 21.01 -9.31
N PHE A 103 -11.11 21.43 -10.33
CA PHE A 103 -12.45 20.97 -10.64
C PHE A 103 -12.51 20.49 -12.08
N PHE A 104 -13.18 19.36 -12.28
CA PHE A 104 -13.56 18.90 -13.60
C PHE A 104 -14.64 19.83 -14.17
N GLU A 105 -14.43 20.38 -15.37
CA GLU A 105 -15.41 21.29 -16.01
C GLU A 105 -16.27 20.59 -17.07
N GLY A 106 -15.84 19.43 -17.57
CA GLY A 106 -16.56 18.65 -18.57
C GLY A 106 -15.63 18.12 -19.68
N ILE A 107 -16.25 17.39 -20.61
CA ILE A 107 -15.66 16.99 -21.89
C ILE A 107 -16.24 17.91 -22.98
N TYR A 108 -15.41 18.34 -23.92
CA TYR A 108 -15.83 19.05 -25.13
C TYR A 108 -15.13 18.44 -26.35
N TYR A 109 -15.58 18.80 -27.55
CA TYR A 109 -15.01 18.30 -28.80
C TYR A 109 -14.28 19.43 -29.52
N GLU A 110 -13.07 19.15 -29.99
CA GLU A 110 -12.26 20.03 -30.84
C GLU A 110 -11.74 19.17 -31.99
N ASP A 111 -12.05 19.56 -33.23
CA ASP A 111 -11.74 18.78 -34.43
C ASP A 111 -12.21 17.31 -34.35
N GLU A 112 -13.44 17.10 -33.86
CA GLU A 112 -14.06 15.79 -33.61
C GLU A 112 -13.38 14.93 -32.52
N GLU A 113 -12.28 15.41 -31.93
CA GLU A 113 -11.60 14.73 -30.85
C GLU A 113 -12.12 15.18 -29.46
N PRO A 114 -12.47 14.24 -28.57
CA PRO A 114 -12.88 14.58 -27.21
C PRO A 114 -11.69 15.08 -26.38
N ARG A 115 -11.89 16.22 -25.71
CA ARG A 115 -10.93 16.87 -24.81
C ARG A 115 -11.53 17.10 -23.43
N VAL A 116 -10.69 17.03 -22.41
CA VAL A 116 -11.07 17.26 -21.01
C VAL A 116 -10.69 18.68 -20.60
N ARG A 117 -11.65 19.41 -20.04
CA ARG A 117 -11.44 20.74 -19.46
C ARG A 117 -11.45 20.66 -17.94
N VAL A 118 -10.48 21.32 -17.30
CA VAL A 118 -10.39 21.43 -15.84
C VAL A 118 -10.07 22.85 -15.41
N LYS A 119 -10.61 23.28 -14.27
CA LYS A 119 -10.19 24.51 -13.58
C LYS A 119 -9.22 24.16 -12.47
N VAL A 120 -8.05 24.78 -12.50
CA VAL A 120 -6.97 24.50 -11.54
C VAL A 120 -6.64 25.78 -10.80
N LYS A 121 -6.51 25.70 -9.48
CA LYS A 121 -6.10 26.85 -8.65
C LYS A 121 -4.57 26.87 -8.51
N LYS A 122 -3.91 27.86 -9.10
CA LYS A 122 -2.48 28.13 -8.93
C LYS A 122 -2.28 29.30 -7.96
N GLY A 123 -1.70 29.01 -6.80
CA GLY A 123 -1.43 30.04 -5.77
C GLY A 123 -2.70 30.63 -5.14
N LYS A 124 -2.65 31.92 -4.76
CA LYS A 124 -3.72 32.59 -3.99
C LYS A 124 -4.92 33.01 -4.84
N GLN A 125 -4.75 33.30 -6.13
CA GLN A 125 -5.83 33.92 -6.94
C GLN A 125 -5.92 33.44 -8.39
N GLU A 126 -4.93 32.75 -8.95
CA GLU A 126 -4.97 32.41 -10.38
C GLU A 126 -5.74 31.09 -10.61
N ILE A 127 -6.95 31.20 -11.15
CA ILE A 127 -7.70 30.05 -11.67
C ILE A 127 -7.33 29.92 -13.14
N SER A 128 -6.51 28.94 -13.48
CA SER A 128 -6.20 28.62 -14.87
C SER A 128 -7.10 27.48 -15.34
N THR A 129 -7.70 27.63 -16.53
CA THR A 129 -8.31 26.51 -17.24
C THR A 129 -7.22 25.73 -17.96
N ALA A 130 -7.19 24.42 -17.77
CA ALA A 130 -6.33 23.52 -18.54
C ALA A 130 -7.19 22.60 -19.40
N GLU A 131 -6.73 22.37 -20.61
CA GLU A 131 -7.39 21.56 -21.64
C GLU A 131 -6.39 20.51 -22.11
N MET A 132 -6.85 19.28 -22.31
CA MET A 132 -5.98 18.16 -22.67
C MET A 132 -6.74 17.05 -23.37
N SER A 133 -6.05 16.20 -24.11
CA SER A 133 -6.67 14.99 -24.68
C SER A 133 -7.11 14.01 -23.57
N LEU A 134 -7.99 13.06 -23.88
CA LEU A 134 -8.39 12.02 -22.93
C LEU A 134 -7.20 11.21 -22.39
N LYS A 135 -6.25 10.89 -23.26
CA LYS A 135 -5.03 10.16 -22.89
C LYS A 135 -4.18 10.94 -21.90
N GLU A 136 -4.02 12.25 -22.14
CA GLU A 136 -3.34 13.12 -21.18
C GLU A 136 -4.12 13.25 -19.87
N ALA A 137 -5.45 13.36 -19.94
CA ALA A 137 -6.32 13.46 -18.77
C ALA A 137 -6.21 12.22 -17.87
N GLY A 138 -6.22 11.02 -18.45
CA GLY A 138 -6.01 9.76 -17.72
C GLY A 138 -4.67 9.69 -16.97
N ASN A 139 -3.67 10.45 -17.43
CA ASN A 139 -2.35 10.52 -16.80
C ASN A 139 -2.18 11.73 -15.87
N ARG A 140 -2.96 12.80 -16.04
CA ARG A 140 -2.80 14.03 -15.26
C ARG A 140 -3.88 14.22 -14.21
N ILE A 141 -5.01 13.54 -14.30
CA ILE A 141 -6.17 13.77 -13.43
C ILE A 141 -6.41 12.56 -12.53
N CYS A 142 -6.58 12.81 -11.24
CA CYS A 142 -7.11 11.85 -10.28
C CYS A 142 -8.34 12.46 -9.60
N VAL A 143 -9.49 11.78 -9.68
CA VAL A 143 -10.70 12.21 -8.96
C VAL A 143 -10.50 11.99 -7.47
N ASN A 144 -10.76 13.03 -6.68
CA ASN A 144 -10.67 12.95 -5.24
C ASN A 144 -12.05 12.65 -4.66
N GLY A 145 -12.21 11.51 -4.00
CA GLY A 145 -13.48 11.09 -3.39
C GLY A 145 -13.88 11.92 -2.16
N ASP A 146 -12.92 12.60 -1.54
CA ASP A 146 -13.20 13.43 -0.36
C ASP A 146 -13.85 14.76 -0.77
N LYS A 147 -15.17 14.86 -0.59
CA LYS A 147 -15.95 16.11 -0.72
C LYS A 147 -15.61 17.17 0.35
N LYS A 148 -14.44 17.10 0.99
CA LYS A 148 -14.04 18.09 2.01
C LYS A 148 -13.98 19.47 1.38
N ASP A 149 -14.56 20.42 2.09
CA ASP A 149 -14.75 21.83 1.73
C ASP A 149 -13.49 22.45 1.11
N LEU A 150 -13.53 22.70 -0.20
CA LEU A 150 -12.43 23.27 -0.98
C LEU A 150 -12.30 24.79 -0.82
N ASN A 151 -13.19 25.40 -0.01
CA ASN A 151 -13.17 26.82 0.32
C ASN A 151 -11.91 27.24 1.09
N LYS A 152 -11.17 26.29 1.69
CA LYS A 152 -9.83 26.57 2.23
C LYS A 152 -8.82 26.62 1.08
N THR A 153 -8.17 27.78 0.93
CA THR A 153 -7.03 28.03 0.05
C THR A 153 -5.92 26.99 0.28
N SER A 154 -5.97 25.87 -0.44
CA SER A 154 -4.80 25.02 -0.59
C SER A 154 -3.89 25.69 -1.62
N SER A 155 -2.92 26.48 -1.16
CA SER A 155 -1.74 26.78 -1.98
C SER A 155 -1.26 25.44 -2.54
N GLY A 156 -1.20 25.31 -3.88
CA GLY A 156 -0.83 24.06 -4.55
C GLY A 156 0.26 23.36 -3.76
N ARG A 157 -0.10 22.29 -3.05
CA ARG A 157 0.88 21.59 -2.23
C ARG A 157 1.77 20.96 -3.27
N ARG A 158 3.04 21.36 -3.33
CA ARG A 158 4.05 20.59 -4.05
C ARG A 158 3.77 19.16 -3.60
N LEU A 159 3.28 18.32 -4.51
CA LEU A 159 3.34 16.89 -4.31
C LEU A 159 4.84 16.65 -4.37
N SER A 160 5.50 16.98 -3.26
CA SER A 160 6.90 16.78 -3.02
C SER A 160 7.01 15.30 -2.79
N TYR A 161 6.73 14.58 -3.84
CA TYR A 161 7.28 13.29 -4.07
C TYR A 161 8.78 13.52 -4.27
N LYS A 162 9.47 13.67 -3.13
CA LYS A 162 10.90 13.38 -3.05
C LYS A 162 10.92 11.86 -3.06
N GLY A 163 11.30 11.26 -4.16
CA GLY A 163 11.20 9.81 -4.19
C GLY A 163 11.68 9.23 -5.48
N ASP A 164 12.85 9.64 -5.97
CA ASP A 164 13.59 8.83 -6.94
C ASP A 164 13.62 7.36 -6.47
N PHE A 165 13.63 7.13 -5.14
CA PHE A 165 13.43 5.83 -4.49
C PHE A 165 12.11 5.16 -4.88
N LEU A 166 10.96 5.73 -4.52
CA LEU A 166 9.67 5.09 -4.82
C LEU A 166 9.45 5.00 -6.35
N GLU A 167 9.99 5.92 -7.17
CA GLU A 167 9.92 5.86 -8.63
C GLU A 167 10.62 4.59 -9.12
N SER A 168 11.77 4.29 -8.53
CA SER A 168 12.51 3.06 -8.80
C SER A 168 11.80 1.81 -8.27
N CYS A 169 11.03 1.91 -7.17
CA CYS A 169 10.29 0.77 -6.61
C CYS A 169 8.99 0.43 -7.35
N LEU A 170 8.35 1.40 -8.00
CA LEU A 170 7.01 1.26 -8.59
C LEU A 170 6.98 0.61 -9.99
N ASP A 171 8.15 0.32 -10.56
CA ASP A 171 8.30 -0.31 -11.88
C ASP A 171 7.51 0.50 -12.94
N GLU A 172 6.50 -0.09 -13.57
CA GLU A 172 5.65 0.56 -14.58
C GLU A 172 4.52 1.42 -13.99
N THR A 173 4.35 1.47 -12.66
CA THR A 173 3.25 2.22 -12.05
C THR A 173 3.58 3.71 -11.95
N ASP A 174 2.68 4.57 -12.45
CA ASP A 174 2.77 6.02 -12.30
C ASP A 174 2.77 6.45 -10.80
N PRO A 175 3.88 7.02 -10.29
CA PRO A 175 3.99 7.49 -8.91
C PRO A 175 2.94 8.55 -8.55
N PHE A 176 2.48 9.35 -9.52
CA PHE A 176 1.43 10.32 -9.26
C PHE A 176 0.11 9.63 -8.94
N LYS A 177 -0.31 8.65 -9.74
CA LYS A 177 -1.54 7.88 -9.48
C LYS A 177 -1.44 7.14 -8.14
N PHE A 178 -0.27 6.56 -7.88
CA PHE A 178 0.01 5.89 -6.61
C PHE A 178 -0.15 6.82 -5.40
N THR A 179 0.37 8.04 -5.48
CA THR A 179 0.35 9.01 -4.38
C THR A 179 -0.90 9.89 -4.32
N ALA A 180 -1.76 9.87 -5.33
CA ALA A 180 -2.97 10.70 -5.41
C ALA A 180 -4.23 10.05 -4.83
N LYS A 181 -4.33 8.72 -4.85
CA LYS A 181 -5.52 7.97 -4.40
C LYS A 181 -5.28 7.26 -3.07
N SER A 182 -6.20 7.44 -2.13
CA SER A 182 -6.25 6.61 -0.92
C SER A 182 -6.89 5.28 -1.25
N TYR A 183 -6.23 4.19 -0.88
CA TYR A 183 -6.79 2.85 -0.98
C TYR A 183 -6.21 2.02 0.14
N LEU A 184 -7.04 1.50 1.05
CA LEU A 184 -6.54 0.73 2.18
C LEU A 184 -6.27 -0.71 1.72
N GLU A 185 -5.00 -1.04 1.49
CA GLU A 185 -4.55 -2.33 0.93
C GLU A 185 -4.27 -3.34 2.05
N CYS A 186 -3.63 -2.89 3.12
CA CYS A 186 -3.38 -3.70 4.30
C CYS A 186 -3.46 -2.88 5.60
N VAL A 187 -3.61 -3.58 6.71
CA VAL A 187 -3.59 -3.03 8.06
C VAL A 187 -2.63 -3.85 8.91
N ILE A 188 -1.81 -3.18 9.73
CA ILE A 188 -0.88 -3.84 10.65
C ILE A 188 -1.36 -3.62 12.09
N TYR A 189 -1.50 -4.70 12.85
CA TYR A 189 -1.70 -4.68 14.29
C TYR A 189 -0.38 -5.01 14.98
N GLY A 190 0.28 -3.99 15.54
CA GLY A 190 1.62 -4.14 16.12
C GLY A 190 2.01 -2.97 17.01
N ARG A 191 3.24 -3.01 17.54
CA ARG A 191 3.78 -1.96 18.43
C ARG A 191 4.16 -0.74 17.60
N ILE A 192 3.43 0.36 17.79
CA ILE A 192 3.56 1.54 16.92
C ILE A 192 4.94 2.18 16.90
N ASN A 193 5.67 2.18 18.02
CA ASN A 193 6.99 2.84 18.09
C ASN A 193 8.01 2.06 17.28
N THR A 194 8.03 0.75 17.45
CA THR A 194 8.83 -0.16 16.64
C THR A 194 8.50 -0.03 15.16
N LEU A 195 7.23 -0.12 14.77
CA LEU A 195 6.85 0.03 13.36
C LEU A 195 7.18 1.43 12.84
N ARG A 196 7.19 2.47 13.69
CA ARG A 196 7.63 3.80 13.28
C ARG A 196 9.12 3.81 12.98
N GLU A 197 9.95 3.23 13.83
CA GLU A 197 11.39 3.12 13.62
C GLU A 197 11.67 2.41 12.29
N GLU A 198 11.10 1.21 12.11
CA GLU A 198 11.27 0.40 10.89
C GLU A 198 10.80 1.12 9.62
N ILE A 199 9.66 1.83 9.68
CA ILE A 199 9.01 2.39 8.48
C ILE A 199 9.48 3.81 8.15
N LYS A 200 9.76 4.64 9.16
CA LYS A 200 10.04 6.07 8.97
C LYS A 200 11.47 6.47 9.25
N GLU A 201 12.17 5.75 10.13
CA GLU A 201 13.44 6.21 10.70
C GLU A 201 14.61 5.46 10.09
N THR A 202 14.41 4.18 9.72
CA THR A 202 15.42 3.38 9.01
C THR A 202 15.56 3.82 7.54
N PRO A 203 16.75 4.27 7.10
CA PRO A 203 17.01 4.61 5.70
C PRO A 203 17.09 3.36 4.82
N PHE A 204 16.47 3.44 3.65
CA PHE A 204 16.58 2.46 2.58
C PHE A 204 17.07 3.12 1.29
N ALA A 205 17.54 2.31 0.36
CA ALA A 205 17.86 2.75 -0.98
C ALA A 205 17.47 1.72 -2.03
N PHE A 206 17.21 2.20 -3.25
CA PHE A 206 17.09 1.37 -4.43
C PHE A 206 18.38 1.47 -5.24
N LYS A 207 19.05 0.34 -5.43
CA LYS A 207 20.30 0.21 -6.18
C LYS A 207 20.02 0.21 -7.68
N LEU A 208 20.46 1.25 -8.38
CA LEU A 208 20.35 1.37 -9.83
C LEU A 208 21.54 0.70 -10.54
N SER A 209 22.73 0.90 -9.99
CA SER A 209 24.01 0.33 -10.43
C SER A 209 24.90 0.09 -9.20
N ASN A 210 26.17 -0.31 -9.37
CA ASN A 210 27.06 -0.61 -8.25
C ASN A 210 27.30 0.60 -7.31
N GLU A 211 27.26 1.81 -7.84
CA GLU A 211 27.57 3.04 -7.09
C GLU A 211 26.39 4.03 -7.03
N GLU A 212 25.32 3.78 -7.79
CA GLU A 212 24.17 4.67 -7.84
C GLU A 212 22.99 4.15 -7.02
N TYR A 213 22.59 4.93 -6.02
CA TYR A 213 21.52 4.62 -5.08
C TYR A 213 20.48 5.74 -5.07
N LYS A 214 19.19 5.36 -5.08
CA LYS A 214 18.09 6.28 -4.81
C LYS A 214 17.57 6.07 -3.40
N GLN A 215 17.85 7.01 -2.51
CA GLN A 215 17.54 6.88 -1.08
C GLN A 215 16.09 7.24 -0.77
N GLY A 216 15.51 6.57 0.23
CA GLY A 216 14.17 6.80 0.74
C GLY A 216 13.90 6.00 2.02
N ILE A 217 12.63 5.79 2.34
CA ILE A 217 12.18 5.04 3.51
C ILE A 217 10.95 4.18 3.15
N LEU A 218 10.65 3.14 3.92
CA LEU A 218 9.48 2.28 3.64
C LEU A 218 8.16 3.06 3.68
N GLN A 219 8.08 4.17 4.42
CA GLN A 219 6.91 5.05 4.41
C GLN A 219 6.56 5.59 3.02
N ASP A 220 7.56 5.73 2.12
CA ASP A 220 7.33 6.20 0.75
C ASP A 220 6.48 5.19 -0.04
N ILE A 221 6.69 3.90 0.22
CA ILE A 221 5.94 2.77 -0.34
C ILE A 221 4.65 2.57 0.45
N LEU A 222 4.75 2.27 1.75
CA LEU A 222 3.64 1.86 2.60
C LEU A 222 2.57 2.92 2.78
N ARG A 223 2.97 4.20 2.74
CA ARG A 223 2.09 5.36 2.94
C ARG A 223 1.13 5.14 4.12
N VAL A 224 1.70 4.78 5.27
CA VAL A 224 0.92 4.47 6.48
C VAL A 224 0.15 5.70 6.92
N ARG A 225 -1.18 5.65 6.91
CA ARG A 225 -2.07 6.79 7.22
C ARG A 225 -1.66 7.53 8.49
N LYS A 226 -1.38 6.78 9.56
CA LYS A 226 -1.02 7.32 10.89
C LYS A 226 0.29 8.10 10.92
N PHE A 227 1.16 7.87 9.94
CA PHE A 227 2.47 8.51 9.80
C PHE A 227 2.49 9.66 8.79
N MET A 228 1.37 9.85 8.08
CA MET A 228 1.17 10.92 7.11
C MET A 228 0.51 12.15 7.73
N GLY A 229 0.67 13.30 7.07
CA GLY A 229 -0.10 14.50 7.40
C GLY A 229 -1.57 14.37 6.99
N GLU A 230 -2.43 15.21 7.56
CA GLU A 230 -3.86 15.21 7.22
C GLU A 230 -4.09 15.45 5.72
N GLY A 231 -5.03 14.69 5.14
CA GLY A 231 -5.42 14.80 3.73
C GLY A 231 -4.42 14.19 2.74
N SER A 232 -3.37 13.53 3.21
CA SER A 232 -2.48 12.74 2.35
C SER A 232 -3.11 11.39 2.00
N ALA A 233 -2.94 10.97 0.74
CA ALA A 233 -3.38 9.65 0.31
C ALA A 233 -2.57 8.55 0.98
N TYR A 234 -3.22 7.50 1.45
CA TYR A 234 -2.60 6.39 2.19
C TYR A 234 -2.83 5.05 1.49
N ARG A 235 -1.95 4.07 1.79
CA ARG A 235 -2.04 2.69 1.28
C ARG A 235 -2.21 1.65 2.38
N SER A 236 -1.72 1.96 3.57
CA SER A 236 -1.82 1.10 4.75
C SER A 236 -2.21 1.88 5.99
N ASN A 237 -2.53 1.17 7.07
CA ASN A 237 -2.74 1.76 8.39
C ASN A 237 -2.17 0.88 9.51
N ILE A 238 -1.90 1.47 10.66
CA ILE A 238 -1.42 0.76 11.86
C ILE A 238 -2.40 0.96 13.01
N PHE A 239 -2.81 -0.13 13.62
CA PHE A 239 -3.51 -0.13 14.90
C PHE A 239 -2.60 -0.63 16.02
N PRO A 240 -2.48 0.12 17.13
CA PRO A 240 -1.68 -0.31 18.27
C PRO A 240 -2.39 -1.47 18.98
N VAL A 241 -1.63 -2.44 19.48
CA VAL A 241 -2.17 -3.60 20.18
C VAL A 241 -2.82 -3.21 21.52
N GLU A 242 -2.28 -2.19 22.19
CA GLU A 242 -2.62 -1.84 23.58
C GLU A 242 -3.95 -1.09 23.71
N ARG A 243 -4.41 -0.39 22.68
CA ARG A 243 -5.65 0.42 22.76
C ARG A 243 -6.83 -0.35 22.22
N GLU A 244 -7.99 -0.18 22.84
CA GLU A 244 -9.28 -0.63 22.27
C GLU A 244 -9.55 0.16 20.98
N ALA A 245 -9.04 -0.34 19.85
CA ALA A 245 -9.36 0.20 18.55
C ALA A 245 -10.59 -0.54 18.00
N LEU A 246 -11.76 -0.34 18.61
CA LEU A 246 -13.05 -0.62 17.94
C LEU A 246 -13.35 0.45 16.89
N GLN A 247 -12.35 0.89 16.13
CA GLN A 247 -12.62 1.60 14.89
C GLN A 247 -13.01 0.53 13.90
N THR A 248 -14.31 0.48 13.59
CA THR A 248 -14.86 -0.38 12.56
C THR A 248 -14.05 -0.14 11.29
N ILE A 249 -13.27 -1.13 10.87
CA ILE A 249 -12.62 -1.12 9.57
C ILE A 249 -13.75 -1.26 8.54
N GLN A 250 -14.40 -0.15 8.20
CA GLN A 250 -15.52 -0.13 7.25
C GLN A 250 -15.06 -0.09 5.79
N SER A 251 -13.77 -0.35 5.54
CA SER A 251 -13.25 -0.32 4.19
C SER A 251 -13.64 -1.61 3.48
N ARG A 252 -14.64 -1.54 2.59
CA ARG A 252 -14.99 -2.61 1.65
C ARG A 252 -13.81 -3.08 0.79
N SER A 253 -12.74 -2.28 0.73
CA SER A 253 -11.54 -2.58 -0.04
C SER A 253 -10.38 -3.14 0.78
N LEU A 254 -10.47 -3.19 2.11
CA LEU A 254 -9.39 -3.82 2.88
C LEU A 254 -9.45 -5.31 2.61
N THR A 255 -8.30 -5.88 2.25
CA THR A 255 -8.22 -7.31 1.96
C THR A 255 -7.35 -8.07 2.95
N VAL A 256 -6.32 -7.44 3.54
CA VAL A 256 -5.32 -8.15 4.38
C VAL A 256 -5.08 -7.46 5.72
N VAL A 257 -5.09 -8.25 6.78
CA VAL A 257 -4.64 -7.86 8.12
C VAL A 257 -3.32 -8.58 8.43
N ILE A 258 -2.34 -7.82 8.90
CA ILE A 258 -1.05 -8.33 9.38
C ILE A 258 -1.04 -8.21 10.90
N PHE A 259 -0.94 -9.33 11.60
CA PHE A 259 -0.69 -9.37 13.04
C PHE A 259 0.82 -9.45 13.27
N ASP A 260 1.39 -8.35 13.73
CA ASP A 260 2.82 -8.20 14.03
C ASP A 260 3.05 -8.51 15.52
N GLY A 261 3.08 -9.81 15.83
CA GLY A 261 3.31 -10.35 17.17
C GLY A 261 2.13 -11.12 17.78
N ALA A 262 2.44 -11.96 18.76
CA ALA A 262 1.51 -12.89 19.39
C ALA A 262 0.33 -12.18 20.08
N THR A 263 0.61 -11.10 20.82
CA THR A 263 -0.42 -10.34 21.56
C THR A 263 -1.45 -9.72 20.62
N GLY A 264 -1.02 -9.21 19.46
CA GLY A 264 -1.91 -8.62 18.46
C GLY A 264 -2.86 -9.66 17.89
N PHE A 265 -2.33 -10.83 17.50
CA PHE A 265 -3.11 -11.94 16.99
C PHE A 265 -4.13 -12.45 18.02
N LEU A 266 -3.67 -12.77 19.23
CA LEU A 266 -4.53 -13.32 20.28
C LEU A 266 -5.65 -12.36 20.70
N LYS A 267 -5.41 -11.05 20.63
CA LYS A 267 -6.41 -10.06 21.01
C LYS A 267 -7.44 -9.77 19.91
N TRP A 268 -7.01 -9.74 18.65
CA TRP A 268 -7.81 -9.14 17.57
C TRP A 268 -8.35 -10.12 16.53
N ARG A 269 -7.88 -11.37 16.49
CA ARG A 269 -8.28 -12.35 15.46
C ARG A 269 -9.79 -12.51 15.31
N ASP A 270 -10.52 -12.63 16.41
CA ASP A 270 -11.96 -12.91 16.36
C ASP A 270 -12.79 -11.76 15.78
N TYR A 271 -12.30 -10.53 15.91
CA TYR A 271 -12.94 -9.33 15.33
C TYR A 271 -12.64 -9.15 13.84
N LEU A 272 -11.65 -9.86 13.30
CA LEU A 272 -11.10 -9.64 11.97
C LEU A 272 -11.25 -10.86 11.04
N ARG A 273 -12.16 -11.78 11.39
CA ARG A 273 -12.54 -12.97 10.63
C ARG A 273 -12.99 -12.68 9.18
N GLY A 274 -13.39 -11.45 8.86
CA GLY A 274 -13.76 -11.04 7.51
C GLY A 274 -12.58 -10.72 6.57
N PHE A 275 -11.33 -10.86 7.00
CA PHE A 275 -10.13 -10.46 6.23
C PHE A 275 -9.15 -11.62 6.02
N ASP A 276 -8.28 -11.53 5.02
CA ASP A 276 -7.14 -12.43 4.92
C ASP A 276 -6.13 -12.07 6.02
N TRP A 277 -5.46 -13.08 6.58
CA TRP A 277 -4.54 -12.90 7.70
C TRP A 277 -3.12 -13.24 7.32
N ILE A 278 -2.21 -12.42 7.82
CA ILE A 278 -0.79 -12.75 7.92
C ILE A 278 -0.43 -12.62 9.40
N VAL A 279 -0.10 -13.74 10.04
CA VAL A 279 0.21 -13.83 11.46
C VAL A 279 1.72 -14.02 11.60
N ILE A 280 2.41 -13.06 12.21
CA ILE A 280 3.85 -13.09 12.44
C ILE A 280 4.09 -13.30 13.93
N LEU A 281 4.68 -14.43 14.29
CA LEU A 281 4.94 -14.84 15.67
C LEU A 281 6.44 -14.90 15.91
N ASP A 282 6.95 -13.96 16.71
CA ASP A 282 8.34 -13.95 17.16
C ASP A 282 8.52 -14.99 18.27
N ARG A 283 9.46 -15.92 18.09
CA ARG A 283 9.77 -16.99 19.07
C ARG A 283 10.19 -16.46 20.44
N THR A 284 10.64 -15.21 20.50
CA THR A 284 11.10 -14.56 21.74
C THR A 284 9.98 -13.80 22.46
N GLU A 285 8.80 -13.66 21.85
CA GLU A 285 7.71 -12.89 22.45
C GLU A 285 6.95 -13.67 23.54
N PRO A 286 6.43 -12.94 24.55
CA PRO A 286 5.44 -13.51 25.45
C PRO A 286 4.24 -14.05 24.67
N TYR A 287 3.68 -15.16 25.14
CA TYR A 287 2.51 -15.81 24.53
C TYR A 287 2.75 -16.40 23.13
N PHE A 288 4.01 -16.57 22.70
CA PHE A 288 4.34 -17.24 21.44
C PHE A 288 3.66 -18.62 21.32
N HIS A 289 3.78 -19.46 22.35
CA HIS A 289 3.18 -20.80 22.35
C HIS A 289 1.65 -20.75 22.29
N ASP A 290 1.00 -19.89 23.08
CA ASP A 290 -0.46 -19.75 23.05
C ASP A 290 -0.96 -19.30 21.67
N ALA A 291 -0.21 -18.41 21.00
CA ALA A 291 -0.53 -17.96 19.64
C ALA A 291 -0.34 -19.06 18.59
N ILE A 292 0.71 -19.88 18.72
CA ILE A 292 0.93 -21.05 17.86
C ILE A 292 -0.20 -22.08 18.05
N ASP A 293 -0.54 -22.39 19.29
CA ASP A 293 -1.61 -23.35 19.60
C ASP A 293 -2.94 -22.87 19.03
N GLN A 294 -3.25 -21.58 19.17
CA GLN A 294 -4.43 -21.00 18.57
C GLN A 294 -4.43 -21.06 17.05
N LEU A 295 -3.31 -20.70 16.39
CA LEU A 295 -3.20 -20.76 14.93
C LEU A 295 -3.33 -22.20 14.42
N ASN A 296 -2.76 -23.17 15.14
CA ASN A 296 -2.90 -24.60 14.84
C ASN A 296 -4.34 -25.06 15.01
N GLN A 297 -5.07 -24.57 16.02
CA GLN A 297 -6.49 -24.87 16.19
C GLN A 297 -7.29 -24.38 14.98
N GLU A 298 -7.07 -23.15 14.51
CA GLU A 298 -7.71 -22.61 13.30
C GLU A 298 -7.41 -23.49 12.08
N TYR A 299 -6.17 -23.95 11.94
CA TYR A 299 -5.75 -24.84 10.86
C TYR A 299 -6.44 -26.22 10.91
N ILE A 300 -6.63 -26.77 12.10
CA ILE A 300 -7.24 -28.10 12.28
C ILE A 300 -8.75 -28.03 12.08
N GLU A 301 -9.41 -27.02 12.65
CA GLU A 301 -10.87 -26.94 12.68
C GLU A 301 -11.47 -26.33 11.41
N ASN A 302 -10.85 -25.29 10.84
CA ASN A 302 -11.52 -24.43 9.86
C ASN A 302 -10.94 -24.53 8.44
N ARG A 303 -9.82 -25.23 8.25
CA ARG A 303 -9.16 -25.35 6.94
C ARG A 303 -10.03 -26.08 5.91
N ILE A 304 -10.31 -25.39 4.82
CA ILE A 304 -10.94 -25.93 3.61
C ILE A 304 -9.90 -26.44 2.62
N SER A 305 -8.79 -25.72 2.45
CA SER A 305 -7.73 -26.13 1.53
C SER A 305 -6.35 -25.63 1.94
N GLU A 306 -5.32 -26.36 1.52
CA GLU A 306 -3.93 -25.91 1.57
C GLU A 306 -3.59 -25.16 0.28
N LYS A 307 -2.83 -24.07 0.39
CA LYS A 307 -2.37 -23.29 -0.76
C LYS A 307 -0.85 -23.29 -0.82
N LYS A 308 -0.33 -23.46 -2.03
CA LYS A 308 1.08 -23.21 -2.32
C LYS A 308 1.23 -21.79 -2.86
N LEU A 309 2.25 -21.09 -2.38
CA LEU A 309 2.63 -19.78 -2.89
C LEU A 309 3.63 -19.99 -4.02
N GLU A 310 3.20 -19.82 -5.27
CA GLU A 310 4.04 -20.10 -6.45
C GLU A 310 5.32 -19.25 -6.49
N ASN A 311 5.27 -18.04 -5.92
CA ASN A 311 6.36 -17.07 -5.94
C ASN A 311 7.30 -17.17 -4.72
N VAL A 312 7.05 -18.10 -3.79
CA VAL A 312 7.84 -18.25 -2.55
C VAL A 312 8.62 -19.56 -2.64
N THR A 313 9.87 -19.46 -3.10
CA THR A 313 10.68 -20.62 -3.50
C THR A 313 11.47 -21.27 -2.35
N SER A 314 11.89 -20.49 -1.35
CA SER A 314 12.68 -20.96 -0.20
C SER A 314 12.26 -20.25 1.07
N LEU A 315 12.10 -21.02 2.15
CA LEU A 315 11.94 -20.45 3.50
C LEU A 315 13.33 -20.08 4.05
N PRO A 316 13.50 -18.86 4.60
CA PRO A 316 14.74 -18.49 5.26
C PRO A 316 15.05 -19.42 6.45
N PRO A 317 16.33 -19.64 6.80
CA PRO A 317 16.69 -20.45 7.95
C PRO A 317 15.99 -20.01 9.23
N GLY A 318 15.39 -20.95 9.94
CA GLY A 318 14.67 -20.71 11.19
C GLY A 318 13.27 -20.13 11.05
N VAL A 319 12.81 -19.83 9.83
CA VAL A 319 11.41 -19.44 9.57
C VAL A 319 10.58 -20.69 9.27
N GLU A 320 9.48 -20.84 10.00
CA GLU A 320 8.45 -21.84 9.70
C GLU A 320 7.21 -21.13 9.19
N MET A 321 6.51 -21.75 8.23
CA MET A 321 5.34 -21.15 7.58
C MET A 321 4.23 -22.18 7.38
N VAL A 322 2.99 -21.76 7.64
CA VAL A 322 1.78 -22.48 7.27
C VAL A 322 0.89 -21.58 6.42
N VAL A 323 0.28 -22.13 5.37
CA VAL A 323 -0.61 -21.40 4.45
C VAL A 323 -1.85 -22.23 4.19
N PHE A 324 -3.02 -21.67 4.49
CA PHE A 324 -4.29 -22.35 4.30
C PHE A 324 -5.43 -21.37 4.02
N GLN A 325 -6.57 -21.90 3.61
CA GLN A 325 -7.80 -21.15 3.40
C GLN A 325 -8.93 -21.72 4.23
N GLU A 326 -9.85 -20.86 4.63
CA GLU A 326 -11.11 -21.20 5.30
C GLU A 326 -12.27 -20.35 4.76
N GLY A 327 -13.49 -20.79 5.02
CA GLY A 327 -14.69 -20.08 4.52
C GLY A 327 -14.84 -18.71 5.18
N ARG A 328 -15.21 -17.70 4.39
CA ARG A 328 -15.61 -16.40 4.97
C ARG A 328 -17.00 -16.55 5.59
N GLU A 329 -17.12 -16.19 6.87
CA GLU A 329 -18.40 -16.10 7.60
C GLU A 329 -19.31 -14.99 7.06
#